data_AF-X1TXQ5-F1
#
_entry.id   AF-X1TXQ5-F1
#
_cell.length_a   1.000
_cell.length_b   1.000
_cell.length_c   1.000
_cell.angle_alpha   90.00
_cell.angle_beta   90.00
_cell.angle_gamma   90.00
#
_symmetry.space_group_name_H-M   'P 1'
#
loop_
_entity.id
_entity.type
_entity.pdbx_description
1 polymer ?
#
loop_
_entity_poly.entity_id
_entity_poly.type
_entity_poly.pdbx_seq_one_letter_code
_entity_poly.pdbx_strand_id
1 'polypeptide(L)'
;MAVVIGLTSLIYTQRLVRELKTEERKKVELWAKATKQLIELDITESDFEFLFEVIENNNTVPVILVDALGDTISTRNLDPVRKNNPEYLHRQLKKMNQAYEPIEIELSNGEKNYIYYKDSFILTKLAWFPFIQLGVIVLFIFVSYYAFSATRKAEQNQVWVGLSKETAHQLGTPTSSLSAWVELLRMKKLDEKLVLEFEKDVNRLEKITERFSKVG
;
A
#
# COMPACT_ATOMS: atom_id res chain seq x y z
N MET A 1 -4.78 7.10 17.83
CA MET A 1 -3.31 7.27 17.88
C MET A 1 -2.65 6.94 16.54
N ALA A 2 -2.82 5.74 15.97
CA ALA A 2 -2.20 5.36 14.69
C ALA A 2 -2.51 6.32 13.51
N VAL A 3 -3.77 6.77 13.38
CA VAL A 3 -4.17 7.73 12.33
C VAL A 3 -3.47 9.07 12.49
N VAL A 4 -3.36 9.57 13.73
CA VAL A 4 -2.67 10.84 14.03
C VAL A 4 -1.18 10.73 13.69
N ILE A 5 -0.53 9.62 14.08
CA ILE A 5 0.88 9.35 13.76
C ILE A 5 1.10 9.28 12.24
N GLY A 6 0.20 8.61 11.52
CA GLY A 6 0.26 8.53 10.06
C GLY A 6 0.14 9.90 9.41
N LEU A 7 -0.84 10.71 9.82
CA LEU A 7 -1.05 12.05 9.28
C LEU A 7 0.12 13.00 9.59
N THR A 8 0.63 13.02 10.82
CA THR A 8 1.76 13.88 11.19
C THR A 8 3.03 13.46 10.44
N SER A 9 3.29 12.16 10.31
CA SER A 9 4.42 11.65 9.54
C SER A 9 4.32 12.03 8.06
N LEU A 10 3.14 11.91 7.43
CA LEU A 10 2.93 12.30 6.04
C LEU A 10 3.21 13.78 5.81
N ILE A 11 2.66 14.65 6.67
CA ILE A 11 2.86 16.10 6.57
C ILE A 11 4.35 16.44 6.70
N TYR A 12 5.03 15.81 7.67
CA TYR A 12 6.46 16.02 7.88
C TYR A 12 7.28 15.57 6.66
N THR A 13 7.04 14.37 6.14
CA THR A 13 7.77 13.87 4.96
C THR A 13 7.49 14.71 3.72
N GLN A 14 6.24 15.14 3.50
CA GLN A 14 5.91 16.01 2.37
C GLN A 14 6.56 17.39 2.49
N ARG A 15 6.75 17.91 3.70
CA ARG A 15 7.52 19.13 3.93
C ARG A 15 9.00 18.91 3.59
N LEU A 16 9.60 17.84 4.12
CA LEU A 16 11.00 17.50 3.86
C LEU A 16 11.28 17.31 2.36
N VAL A 17 10.39 16.61 1.65
CA VAL A 17 10.50 16.42 0.18
C VAL A 17 10.48 17.76 -0.56
N ARG A 18 9.61 18.69 -0.15
CA ARG A 18 9.55 20.04 -0.77
C ARG A 18 10.81 20.86 -0.50
N GLU A 19 11.33 20.79 0.72
CA GLU A 19 12.58 21.46 1.09
C GLU A 19 13.76 20.90 0.27
N LEU A 20 13.90 19.57 0.20
CA LEU A 20 14.93 18.91 -0.60
C LEU A 20 14.81 19.19 -2.09
N LYS A 21 13.58 19.24 -2.62
CA LYS A 21 13.32 19.61 -4.01
C LYS A 21 13.84 21.01 -4.34
N THR A 22 13.65 21.94 -3.42
CA THR A 22 14.14 23.31 -3.56
C THR A 22 15.67 23.35 -3.54
N GLU A 23 16.30 22.55 -2.67
CA GLU A 23 17.76 22.43 -2.63
C GLU A 23 18.35 21.75 -3.88
N GLU A 24 17.71 20.72 -4.42
CA GLU A 24 18.12 20.11 -5.70
C GLU A 24 18.03 21.11 -6.86
N ARG A 25 16.96 21.92 -6.91
CA ARG A 25 16.84 22.97 -7.91
C ARG A 25 17.97 24.00 -7.81
N LYS A 26 18.28 24.50 -6.61
CA LYS A 26 19.41 25.42 -6.40
C LYS A 26 20.74 24.84 -6.88
N LYS A 27 20.96 23.53 -6.66
CA LYS A 27 22.16 22.83 -7.16
C LYS A 27 22.22 22.80 -8.69
N VAL A 28 21.09 22.54 -9.36
CA VAL A 28 21.03 22.57 -10.83
C VAL A 28 21.23 23.99 -11.36
N GLU A 29 20.66 25.01 -10.72
CA GLU A 29 20.87 26.41 -11.10
C GLU A 29 22.35 26.83 -10.93
N LEU A 30 23.01 26.39 -9.86
CA LEU A 30 24.44 26.62 -9.67
C LEU A 30 25.28 25.88 -10.73
N TRP A 31 24.92 24.64 -11.03
CA TRP A 31 25.54 23.84 -12.09
C TRP A 31 25.42 24.51 -13.46
N ALA A 32 24.24 25.07 -13.76
CA ALA A 32 23.98 25.82 -14.98
C ALA A 32 24.85 27.09 -15.08
N LYS A 33 24.95 27.85 -13.98
CA LYS A 33 25.81 29.05 -13.91
C LYS A 33 27.29 28.70 -14.10
N ALA A 34 27.76 27.63 -13.46
CA ALA A 34 29.14 27.18 -13.61
C ALA A 34 29.44 26.71 -15.04
N THR A 35 28.50 25.96 -15.64
CA THR A 35 28.61 25.50 -17.03
C THR A 35 28.62 26.69 -18.00
N LYS A 36 27.78 27.70 -17.78
CA LYS A 36 27.80 28.94 -18.55
C LYS A 36 29.17 29.62 -18.49
N GLN A 37 29.70 29.83 -17.28
CA GLN A 37 31.01 30.47 -17.08
C GLN A 37 32.16 29.69 -17.72
N LEU A 38 32.09 28.34 -17.68
CA LEU A 38 33.08 27.47 -18.32
C LEU A 38 33.07 27.60 -19.86
N ILE A 39 31.90 27.76 -20.47
CA ILE A 39 31.76 27.90 -21.92
C ILE A 39 32.15 29.32 -22.39
N GLU A 40 31.92 30.35 -21.58
CA GLU A 40 32.14 31.75 -21.95
C GLU A 40 33.58 32.25 -21.79
N LEU A 41 34.47 31.52 -21.09
CA LEU A 41 35.77 32.06 -20.68
C LEU A 41 37.02 31.30 -21.16
N ASP A 42 37.98 32.12 -21.55
CA ASP A 42 39.44 31.98 -21.54
C ASP A 42 39.92 32.07 -20.07
N ILE A 43 39.72 30.99 -19.30
CA ILE A 43 39.83 30.98 -17.82
C ILE A 43 41.25 30.68 -17.33
N THR A 44 41.65 31.31 -16.22
CA THR A 44 42.82 30.92 -15.41
C THR A 44 42.65 29.53 -14.79
N GLU A 45 43.73 28.75 -14.66
CA GLU A 45 43.67 27.34 -14.16
C GLU A 45 42.94 27.19 -12.80
N SER A 46 43.02 28.19 -11.91
CA SER A 46 42.37 28.16 -10.59
C SER A 46 40.84 28.28 -10.63
N ASP A 47 40.29 29.02 -11.59
CA ASP A 47 38.83 29.17 -11.75
C ASP A 47 38.22 27.94 -12.43
N PHE A 48 39.02 27.29 -13.30
CA PHE A 48 38.63 26.04 -13.95
C PHE A 48 38.40 24.92 -12.93
N GLU A 49 39.29 24.76 -11.94
CA GLU A 49 39.17 23.71 -10.91
C GLU A 49 37.91 23.89 -10.04
N PHE A 50 37.59 25.11 -9.62
CA PHE A 50 36.37 25.41 -8.85
C PHE A 50 35.10 25.17 -9.67
N LEU A 51 35.05 25.62 -10.93
CA LEU A 51 33.90 25.40 -11.81
C LEU A 51 33.71 23.90 -12.11
N PHE A 52 34.82 23.18 -12.30
CA PHE A 52 34.80 21.74 -12.47
C PHE A 52 34.31 21.02 -11.21
N GLU A 53 34.74 21.44 -10.02
CA GLU A 53 34.25 20.90 -8.74
C GLU A 53 32.74 21.12 -8.58
N VAL A 54 32.22 22.31 -8.90
CA VAL A 54 30.78 22.62 -8.87
C VAL A 54 30.01 21.73 -9.84
N ILE A 55 30.56 21.49 -11.04
CA ILE A 55 29.98 20.60 -12.04
C ILE A 55 30.04 19.14 -11.56
N GLU A 56 31.13 18.74 -10.90
CA GLU A 56 31.37 17.39 -10.39
C GLU A 56 30.54 17.03 -9.17
N ASN A 57 30.21 18.00 -8.32
CA ASN A 57 29.48 17.76 -7.08
C ASN A 57 27.99 17.45 -7.32
N ASN A 58 27.48 17.64 -8.55
CA ASN A 58 26.15 17.14 -8.93
C ASN A 58 26.19 15.63 -9.23
N ASN A 59 26.07 14.80 -8.20
CA ASN A 59 26.11 13.33 -8.32
C ASN A 59 24.73 12.65 -8.26
N THR A 60 23.66 13.41 -8.05
CA THR A 60 22.32 12.84 -7.78
C THR A 60 21.25 13.33 -8.72
N VAL A 61 21.34 14.55 -9.26
CA VAL A 61 20.28 15.15 -10.08
C VAL A 61 20.54 14.85 -11.55
N PRO A 62 19.65 14.14 -12.25
CA PRO A 62 19.79 13.85 -13.67
C PRO A 62 19.69 15.14 -14.49
N VAL A 63 20.70 15.40 -15.33
CA VAL A 63 20.73 16.56 -16.22
C VAL A 63 21.14 16.17 -17.64
N ILE A 64 20.58 16.88 -18.61
CA ILE A 64 20.94 16.80 -20.03
C ILE A 64 21.16 18.22 -20.54
N LEU A 65 22.35 18.48 -21.05
CA LEU A 65 22.69 19.72 -21.74
C LEU A 65 22.44 19.54 -23.23
N VAL A 66 21.67 20.46 -23.81
CA VAL A 66 21.26 20.45 -25.21
C VAL A 66 21.63 21.79 -25.84
N ASP A 67 22.08 21.77 -27.08
CA ASP A 67 22.35 23.00 -27.84
C ASP A 67 21.07 23.65 -28.41
N ALA A 68 21.23 24.73 -29.17
CA ALA A 68 20.12 25.43 -29.83
C ALA A 68 19.40 24.59 -30.89
N LEU A 69 20.08 23.60 -31.48
CA LEU A 69 19.57 22.73 -32.55
C LEU A 69 18.80 21.52 -31.99
N GLY A 70 18.90 21.27 -30.70
CA GLY A 70 18.27 20.13 -30.03
C GLY A 70 19.19 18.94 -29.86
N ASP A 71 20.48 19.07 -30.20
CA ASP A 71 21.48 18.02 -30.06
C ASP A 71 22.04 17.97 -28.63
N THR A 72 22.22 16.74 -28.12
CA THR A 72 22.71 16.53 -26.76
C THR A 72 24.22 16.77 -26.69
N ILE A 73 24.63 17.82 -25.98
CA ILE A 73 26.04 18.13 -25.73
C ILE A 73 26.61 17.20 -24.65
N SER A 74 25.91 17.08 -23.51
CA SER A 74 26.38 16.28 -22.39
C SER A 74 25.24 15.75 -21.52
N THR A 75 25.52 14.68 -20.77
CA THR A 75 24.54 14.07 -19.86
C THR A 75 25.20 13.74 -18.53
N ARG A 76 24.43 13.80 -17.45
CA ARG A 76 24.91 13.44 -16.11
C ARG A 76 23.82 12.74 -15.29
N ASN A 77 24.23 11.81 -14.44
CA ASN A 77 23.35 11.02 -13.57
C ASN A 77 22.19 10.31 -14.32
N LEU A 78 22.46 9.91 -15.57
CA LEU A 78 21.63 9.01 -16.36
C LEU A 78 22.13 7.57 -16.28
N ASP A 79 21.30 6.63 -16.73
CA ASP A 79 21.67 5.21 -16.80
C ASP A 79 22.91 5.01 -17.70
N PRO A 80 24.04 4.53 -17.18
CA PRO A 80 25.30 4.44 -17.92
C PRO A 80 25.23 3.45 -19.08
N VAL A 81 24.32 2.47 -19.03
CA VAL A 81 24.14 1.46 -20.08
C VAL A 81 23.30 2.04 -21.24
N ARG A 82 22.39 2.97 -20.94
CA ARG A 82 21.40 3.49 -21.89
C ARG A 82 21.67 4.91 -22.36
N LYS A 83 22.62 5.63 -21.75
CA LYS A 83 22.92 7.03 -22.08
C LYS A 83 23.30 7.26 -23.55
N ASN A 84 23.84 6.25 -24.23
CA ASN A 84 24.21 6.34 -25.66
C ASN A 84 23.05 5.96 -26.61
N ASN A 85 21.89 5.55 -26.07
CA ASN A 85 20.72 5.19 -26.88
C ASN A 85 19.89 6.45 -27.17
N PRO A 86 19.73 6.87 -28.45
CA PRO A 86 18.97 8.07 -28.81
C PRO A 86 17.50 8.05 -28.36
N GLU A 87 16.82 6.91 -28.44
CA GLU A 87 15.43 6.78 -27.98
C GLU A 87 15.31 6.91 -26.46
N TYR A 88 16.32 6.47 -25.73
CA TYR A 88 16.36 6.66 -24.28
C TYR A 88 16.52 8.14 -23.93
N LEU A 89 17.48 8.84 -24.57
CA LEU A 89 17.71 10.26 -24.35
C LEU A 89 16.49 11.10 -24.71
N HIS A 90 15.88 10.86 -25.87
CA HIS A 90 14.65 11.55 -26.28
C HIS A 90 13.51 11.36 -25.26
N ARG A 91 13.33 10.15 -24.74
CA ARG A 91 12.36 9.88 -23.67
C ARG A 91 12.71 10.59 -22.36
N GLN A 92 13.99 10.68 -21.99
CA GLN A 92 14.40 11.42 -20.79
C GLN A 92 14.18 12.91 -20.95
N LEU A 93 14.55 13.50 -22.09
CA LEU A 93 14.30 14.91 -22.41
C LEU A 93 12.82 15.24 -22.30
N LYS A 94 11.93 14.42 -22.89
CA LYS A 94 10.48 14.60 -22.77
C LYS A 94 10.02 14.57 -21.31
N LYS A 95 10.54 13.64 -20.50
CA LYS A 95 10.20 13.54 -19.07
C LYS A 95 10.72 14.73 -18.26
N MET A 96 11.92 15.20 -18.55
CA MET A 96 12.53 16.35 -17.89
C MET A 96 11.77 17.64 -18.22
N ASN A 97 11.44 17.85 -19.50
CA ASN A 97 10.66 18.99 -19.96
C ASN A 97 9.23 19.02 -19.38
N GLN A 98 8.66 17.85 -19.09
CA GLN A 98 7.36 17.75 -18.40
C GLN A 98 7.46 17.99 -16.89
N ALA A 99 8.64 17.76 -16.29
CA ALA A 99 8.85 17.92 -14.86
C ALA A 99 9.13 19.37 -14.48
N TYR A 100 10.03 20.03 -15.23
CA TYR A 100 10.44 21.42 -15.02
C TYR A 100 10.68 22.14 -16.34
N GLU A 101 10.54 23.47 -16.30
CA GLU A 101 11.04 24.33 -17.36
C GLU A 101 12.57 24.19 -17.46
N PRO A 102 13.12 24.01 -18.67
CA PRO A 102 14.56 23.96 -18.87
C PRO A 102 15.24 25.27 -18.44
N ILE A 103 16.47 25.16 -17.94
CA ILE A 103 17.27 26.35 -17.64
C ILE A 103 17.96 26.80 -18.93
N GLU A 104 17.67 28.01 -19.38
CA GLU A 104 18.34 28.62 -20.54
C GLU A 104 19.71 29.17 -20.15
N ILE A 105 20.71 28.87 -20.96
CA ILE A 105 22.04 29.45 -20.92
C ILE A 105 22.22 30.25 -22.21
N GLU A 106 22.19 31.57 -22.09
CA GLU A 106 22.57 32.48 -23.17
C GLU A 106 24.10 32.58 -23.22
N LEU A 107 24.68 32.35 -24.40
CA LEU A 107 26.11 32.38 -24.66
C LEU A 107 26.55 33.73 -25.25
N SER A 108 27.82 34.08 -25.12
CA SER A 108 28.42 35.33 -25.63
C SER A 108 28.23 35.55 -27.15
N ASN A 109 28.06 34.48 -27.93
CA ASN A 109 27.83 34.53 -29.38
C ASN A 109 26.34 34.75 -29.77
N GLY A 110 25.43 34.86 -28.79
CA GLY A 110 24.00 34.99 -29.01
C GLY A 110 23.26 33.67 -29.19
N GLU A 111 23.95 32.52 -29.14
CA GLU A 111 23.32 31.20 -29.13
C GLU A 111 22.79 30.84 -27.74
N LYS A 112 21.88 29.86 -27.70
CA LYS A 112 21.23 29.38 -26.47
C LYS A 112 21.44 27.89 -26.29
N ASN A 113 21.90 27.51 -25.10
CA ASN A 113 21.90 26.12 -24.65
C ASN A 113 20.80 25.93 -23.59
N TYR A 114 20.31 24.70 -23.47
CA TYR A 114 19.23 24.36 -22.55
C TYR A 114 19.67 23.23 -21.63
N ILE A 115 19.39 23.38 -20.33
CA ILE A 115 19.59 22.33 -19.35
C ILE A 115 18.23 21.75 -18.96
N TYR A 116 18.02 20.51 -19.35
CA TYR A 116 16.90 19.70 -18.94
C TYR A 116 17.26 18.92 -17.69
N TYR A 117 16.40 18.95 -16.68
CA TYR A 117 16.62 18.26 -15.42
C TYR A 117 15.31 17.72 -14.85
N LYS A 118 15.44 16.85 -13.85
CA LYS A 118 14.31 16.32 -13.07
C LYS A 118 14.77 16.00 -11.65
N ASP A 119 13.82 15.72 -10.76
CA ASP A 119 14.12 15.31 -9.38
C ASP A 119 15.07 14.10 -9.37
N SER A 120 15.95 14.05 -8.37
CA SER A 120 16.81 12.89 -8.19
C SER A 120 16.00 11.63 -7.96
N PHE A 121 16.63 10.49 -8.25
CA PHE A 121 16.01 9.19 -8.01
C PHE A 121 15.71 8.98 -6.51
N ILE A 122 16.58 9.47 -5.62
CA ILE A 122 16.39 9.34 -4.18
C ILE A 122 15.24 10.23 -3.69
N LEU A 123 15.13 11.47 -4.19
CA LEU A 123 14.04 12.37 -3.85
C LEU A 123 12.69 11.80 -4.32
N THR A 124 12.66 11.26 -5.54
CA THR A 124 11.47 10.59 -6.08
C THR A 124 11.05 9.41 -5.21
N LYS A 125 12.00 8.55 -4.81
CA LYS A 125 11.72 7.44 -3.88
C LYS A 125 11.19 7.93 -2.53
N LEU A 126 11.79 8.96 -1.97
CA LEU A 126 11.39 9.53 -0.70
C LEU A 126 9.98 10.13 -0.76
N ALA A 127 9.59 10.71 -1.90
CA ALA A 127 8.25 11.22 -2.13
C ALA A 127 7.19 10.10 -2.18
N TRP A 128 7.53 8.93 -2.73
CA TRP A 128 6.62 7.78 -2.86
C TRP A 128 6.57 6.88 -1.62
N PHE A 129 7.64 6.86 -0.83
CA PHE A 129 7.79 5.98 0.33
C PHE A 129 6.59 6.00 1.30
N PRO A 130 6.04 7.17 1.71
CA PRO A 130 4.92 7.20 2.64
C PRO A 130 3.66 6.52 2.11
N PHE A 131 3.40 6.60 0.80
CA PHE A 131 2.23 5.97 0.18
C PHE A 131 2.35 4.45 0.15
N ILE A 132 3.56 3.95 -0.15
CA ILE A 132 3.85 2.51 -0.09
C ILE A 132 3.67 2.00 1.34
N GLN A 133 4.20 2.73 2.33
CA GLN A 133 4.05 2.40 3.75
C GLN A 133 2.57 2.36 4.19
N LEU A 134 1.75 3.35 3.78
CA LEU A 134 0.31 3.32 4.03
C LEU A 134 -0.37 2.11 3.40
N GLY A 135 0.02 1.74 2.18
CA GLY A 135 -0.48 0.53 1.52
C GLY A 135 -0.22 -0.73 2.34
N VAL A 136 1.00 -0.88 2.89
CA VAL A 136 1.36 -2.01 3.77
C VAL A 136 0.52 -1.99 5.06
N ILE A 137 0.32 -0.83 5.67
CA ILE A 137 -0.51 -0.70 6.89
C ILE A 137 -1.97 -1.09 6.61
N VAL A 138 -2.54 -0.61 5.51
CA VAL A 138 -3.92 -0.94 5.10
C VAL A 138 -4.07 -2.43 4.84
N LEU A 139 -3.11 -3.05 4.14
CA LEU A 139 -3.09 -4.49 3.92
C LEU A 139 -3.06 -5.25 5.25
N PHE A 140 -2.23 -4.83 6.19
CA PHE A 140 -2.13 -5.47 7.51
C PHE A 140 -3.43 -5.35 8.32
N ILE A 141 -4.08 -4.18 8.30
CA ILE A 141 -5.38 -3.96 8.94
C ILE A 141 -6.43 -4.87 8.30
N PHE A 142 -6.46 -4.98 6.97
CA PHE A 142 -7.41 -5.83 6.26
C PHE A 142 -7.25 -7.31 6.64
N VAL A 143 -6.02 -7.83 6.62
CA VAL A 143 -5.73 -9.23 7.00
C VAL A 143 -6.11 -9.47 8.47
N SER A 144 -5.76 -8.53 9.36
CA SER A 144 -6.08 -8.62 10.79
C SER A 144 -7.58 -8.61 11.04
N TYR A 145 -8.32 -7.74 10.33
CA TYR A 145 -9.78 -7.69 10.40
C TYR A 145 -10.42 -8.99 9.92
N TYR A 146 -9.94 -9.53 8.79
CA TYR A 146 -10.45 -10.80 8.25
C TYR A 146 -10.21 -11.95 9.23
N ALA A 147 -9.00 -12.08 9.76
CA ALA A 147 -8.66 -13.10 10.74
C ALA A 147 -9.53 -12.99 12.00
N PHE A 148 -9.66 -11.79 12.57
CA PHE A 148 -10.48 -11.54 13.75
C PHE A 148 -11.97 -11.83 13.50
N SER A 149 -12.50 -11.44 12.34
CA SER A 149 -13.87 -11.72 11.96
C SER A 149 -14.12 -13.21 11.79
N ALA A 150 -13.16 -13.94 11.21
CA ALA A 150 -13.24 -15.39 11.09
C ALA A 150 -13.25 -16.07 12.46
N THR A 151 -12.37 -15.64 13.37
CA THR A 151 -12.32 -16.16 14.75
C THR A 151 -13.63 -15.92 15.50
N ARG A 152 -14.18 -14.69 15.46
CA ARG A 152 -15.47 -14.40 16.12
C ARG A 152 -16.61 -15.24 15.57
N LYS A 153 -16.65 -15.45 14.26
CA LYS A 153 -17.65 -16.32 13.63
C LYS A 153 -17.49 -17.77 14.06
N ALA A 154 -16.26 -18.26 14.16
CA ALA A 154 -15.96 -19.61 14.63
C ALA A 154 -16.34 -19.82 16.10
N GLU A 155 -16.00 -18.87 16.97
CA GLU A 155 -16.40 -18.88 18.39
C GLU A 155 -17.92 -18.90 18.53
N GLN A 156 -18.62 -18.05 17.80
CA GLN A 156 -20.09 -18.03 17.83
C GLN A 156 -20.67 -19.37 17.37
N ASN A 157 -20.19 -19.92 16.25
CA ASN A 157 -20.63 -21.24 15.78
C ASN A 157 -20.37 -22.34 16.83
N GLN A 158 -19.22 -22.34 17.51
CA GLN A 158 -18.92 -23.29 18.58
C GLN A 158 -19.88 -23.16 19.77
N VAL A 159 -20.22 -21.93 20.17
CA VAL A 159 -21.19 -21.69 21.25
C VAL A 159 -22.57 -22.22 20.86
N TRP A 160 -23.02 -22.02 19.62
CA TRP A 160 -24.30 -22.55 19.13
C TRP A 160 -24.35 -24.08 19.09
N VAL A 161 -23.26 -24.70 18.66
CA VAL A 161 -23.07 -26.17 18.68
C VAL A 161 -23.13 -26.68 20.13
N GLY A 162 -22.38 -26.07 21.05
CA GLY A 162 -22.39 -26.42 22.47
C GLY A 162 -23.76 -26.27 23.12
N LEU A 163 -24.46 -25.15 22.88
CA LEU A 163 -25.80 -24.90 23.40
C LEU A 163 -26.82 -25.92 22.87
N SER A 164 -26.73 -26.28 21.58
CA SER A 164 -27.60 -27.29 20.97
C SER A 164 -27.43 -28.66 21.62
N LYS A 165 -26.18 -29.05 21.90
CA LYS A 165 -25.85 -30.32 22.56
C LYS A 165 -26.32 -30.36 24.01
N GLU A 166 -26.10 -29.28 24.77
CA GLU A 166 -26.57 -29.15 26.15
C GLU A 166 -28.11 -29.15 26.23
N THR A 167 -28.77 -28.41 25.34
CA THR A 167 -30.25 -28.39 25.26
C THR A 167 -30.80 -29.76 24.91
N ALA A 168 -30.18 -30.49 23.98
CA ALA A 168 -30.58 -31.86 23.66
C ALA A 168 -30.44 -32.79 24.86
N HIS A 169 -29.37 -32.65 25.64
CA HIS A 169 -29.20 -33.41 26.87
C HIS A 169 -30.29 -33.10 27.90
N GLN A 170 -30.56 -31.82 28.13
CA GLN A 170 -31.59 -31.36 29.07
C GLN A 170 -33.01 -31.76 28.64
N LEU A 171 -33.30 -31.81 27.34
CA LEU A 171 -34.60 -32.27 26.82
C LEU A 171 -34.71 -33.80 26.80
N GLY A 172 -33.59 -34.54 26.75
CA GLY A 172 -33.57 -36.00 26.71
C GLY A 172 -34.20 -36.65 27.95
N THR A 173 -33.83 -36.19 29.14
CA THR A 173 -34.36 -36.74 30.41
C THR A 173 -35.90 -36.61 30.54
N PRO A 174 -36.52 -35.44 30.31
CA PRO A 174 -37.99 -35.32 30.35
C PRO A 174 -38.68 -36.05 29.19
N THR A 175 -38.08 -36.14 27.99
CA THR A 175 -38.67 -36.95 26.91
C THR A 175 -38.69 -38.45 27.25
N SER A 176 -37.64 -38.97 27.88
CA SER A 176 -37.59 -40.37 28.33
C SER A 176 -38.60 -40.64 29.46
N SER A 177 -38.82 -39.69 30.37
CA SER A 177 -39.85 -39.83 31.40
C SER A 177 -41.27 -39.81 30.81
N LEU A 178 -41.53 -38.98 29.79
CA LEU A 178 -42.79 -38.98 29.05
C LEU A 178 -43.04 -40.32 28.33
N SER A 179 -42.01 -40.93 27.75
CA SER A 179 -42.11 -42.27 27.15
C SER A 179 -42.50 -43.33 28.18
N ALA A 180 -41.92 -43.28 29.39
CA ALA A 180 -42.32 -44.16 30.49
C ALA A 180 -43.78 -43.93 30.95
N TRP A 181 -44.25 -42.68 30.95
CA TRP A 181 -45.66 -42.35 31.23
C TRP A 181 -46.61 -42.91 30.18
N VAL A 182 -46.26 -42.85 28.89
CA VAL A 182 -47.05 -43.47 27.80
C VAL A 182 -47.18 -44.97 28.01
N GLU A 183 -46.11 -45.66 28.39
CA GLU A 183 -46.13 -47.10 28.67
C GLU A 183 -47.03 -47.45 29.88
N LEU A 184 -46.99 -46.64 30.93
CA LEU A 184 -47.88 -46.77 32.10
C LEU A 184 -49.36 -46.58 31.73
N LEU A 185 -49.68 -45.62 30.86
CA LEU A 185 -51.04 -45.37 30.37
C LEU A 185 -51.57 -46.55 29.54
N ARG A 186 -50.69 -47.15 28.72
CA ARG A 186 -51.00 -48.37 27.96
C ARG A 186 -51.34 -49.54 28.88
N MET A 187 -50.58 -49.75 29.95
CA MET A 187 -50.85 -50.81 30.95
C MET A 187 -52.18 -50.62 31.69
N LYS A 188 -52.59 -49.38 31.94
CA LYS A 188 -53.86 -49.06 32.62
C LYS A 188 -55.10 -49.20 31.73
N LYS A 189 -54.96 -49.58 30.46
CA LYS A 189 -56.05 -49.72 29.48
C LYS A 189 -56.92 -48.45 29.36
N LEU A 190 -56.28 -47.27 29.40
CA LEU A 190 -56.95 -46.04 28.98
C LEU A 190 -57.30 -46.08 27.48
N ASP A 191 -58.14 -45.15 27.03
CA ASP A 191 -58.52 -45.01 25.62
C ASP A 191 -57.30 -45.11 24.69
N GLU A 192 -57.29 -46.19 23.91
CA GLU A 192 -56.19 -46.59 23.05
C GLU A 192 -55.87 -45.53 21.99
N LYS A 193 -56.90 -44.79 21.54
CA LYS A 193 -56.74 -43.72 20.55
C LYS A 193 -55.99 -42.52 21.13
N LEU A 194 -56.25 -42.19 22.39
CA LEU A 194 -55.56 -41.12 23.12
C LEU A 194 -54.09 -41.49 23.38
N VAL A 195 -53.83 -42.73 23.81
CA VAL A 195 -52.47 -43.21 24.08
C VAL A 195 -51.61 -43.20 22.81
N LEU A 196 -52.17 -43.61 21.66
CA LEU A 196 -51.49 -43.58 20.36
C LEU A 196 -51.11 -42.17 19.91
N GLU A 197 -51.94 -41.16 20.16
CA GLU A 197 -51.60 -39.76 19.81
C GLU A 197 -50.50 -39.22 20.73
N PHE A 198 -50.55 -39.50 22.04
CA PHE A 198 -49.46 -39.14 22.96
C PHE A 198 -48.13 -39.81 22.59
N GLU A 199 -48.16 -41.08 22.21
CA GLU A 199 -46.98 -41.81 21.74
C GLU A 199 -46.36 -41.17 20.48
N LYS A 200 -47.18 -40.68 19.55
CA LYS A 200 -46.69 -39.96 18.36
C LYS A 200 -46.00 -38.65 18.74
N ASP A 201 -46.58 -37.88 19.66
CA ASP A 201 -46.01 -36.60 20.09
C ASP A 201 -44.69 -36.78 20.85
N VAL A 202 -44.61 -37.77 21.75
CA VAL A 202 -43.37 -38.10 22.46
C VAL A 202 -42.29 -38.57 21.48
N ASN A 203 -42.62 -39.45 20.53
CA ASN A 203 -41.68 -39.88 19.48
C ASN A 203 -41.20 -38.71 18.62
N ARG A 204 -42.06 -37.71 18.35
CA ARG A 204 -41.67 -36.51 17.61
C ARG A 204 -40.70 -35.65 18.42
N LEU A 205 -40.95 -35.47 19.72
CA LEU A 205 -40.04 -34.76 20.62
C LEU A 205 -38.68 -35.46 20.71
N GLU A 206 -38.66 -36.78 20.85
CA GLU A 206 -37.43 -37.58 20.89
C GLU A 206 -36.60 -37.41 19.61
N LYS A 207 -37.24 -37.47 18.43
CA LYS A 207 -36.58 -37.20 17.14
C LYS A 207 -36.02 -35.78 17.03
N ILE A 208 -36.70 -34.79 17.60
CA ILE A 208 -36.22 -33.40 17.62
C ILE A 208 -34.99 -33.31 18.52
N THR A 209 -35.07 -33.84 19.75
CA THR A 209 -33.96 -33.88 20.71
C THR A 209 -32.74 -34.59 20.13
N GLU A 210 -32.92 -35.73 19.45
CA GLU A 210 -31.85 -36.48 18.79
C GLU A 210 -31.18 -35.66 17.67
N ARG A 211 -31.96 -34.90 16.89
CA ARG A 211 -31.42 -33.99 15.87
C ARG A 211 -30.60 -32.87 16.48
N PHE A 212 -31.06 -32.24 17.57
CA PHE A 212 -30.30 -31.23 18.28
C PHE A 212 -28.97 -31.78 18.83
N SER A 213 -28.95 -33.03 19.30
CA SER A 213 -27.73 -33.70 19.76
C SER A 213 -26.74 -34.04 18.64
N LYS A 214 -27.18 -34.14 17.38
CA LYS A 214 -26.33 -34.47 16.21
C LYS A 214 -25.79 -33.24 15.49
N VAL A 215 -26.45 -32.08 15.63
CA VAL A 215 -26.02 -30.80 15.06
C VAL A 215 -24.94 -30.14 15.93
N GLY A 216 -25.02 -30.35 17.25
CA GLY A 216 -23.97 -30.00 18.22
C GLY A 216 -22.89 -31.08 18.37
#